data_AF-A0A7X2IIF4-F1
#
_entry.id   AF-A0A7X2IIF4-F1
#
_cell.length_a   1.000
_cell.length_b   1.000
_cell.length_c   1.000
_cell.angle_alpha   90.00
_cell.angle_beta   90.00
_cell.angle_gamma   90.00
#
_symmetry.space_group_name_H-M   'P 1'
#
loop_
_entity.id
_entity.type
_entity.pdbx_description
1 polymer ?
#
loop_
_entity_poly.entity_id
_entity_poly.type
_entity_poly.pdbx_seq_one_letter_code
_entity_poly.pdbx_strand_id
1 'polypeptide(L)'
;MNKPEKQLQRAKRDVHRQIGENDSRTFPSFDSLAAWAVSQGYAESVEAIRQNHKELWPDLLYEWYATNQIACLFAVHLARKWEEAKWYSAVLSDAWDAEVITAIVDAHFDMGTEGLQIIVPGEGTAEEAVRLVTMLASHPRWRCEDTGWLEGEQGDSIHIGLRWISPDNSFESWAVGIAPFEPMPFTRQFVKAPFIALVIRPSAPADNRAPTPTGCSGLPASHLAHMDDDLGDNEAKRQKWIAQTKQGKRALIHPEPLSRARAKVTFSFSKKHLDELNVALRAES
;
A
#
# COMPACT_ATOMS: atom_id res chain seq x y z
N MET A 1 6.51 -6.28 32.01
CA MET A 1 6.44 -4.82 31.83
C MET A 1 5.00 -4.48 31.48
N ASN A 2 4.33 -3.70 32.32
CA ASN A 2 2.92 -3.33 32.14
C ASN A 2 2.81 -2.29 31.03
N LYS A 3 2.10 -2.62 29.95
CA LYS A 3 1.74 -1.65 28.89
C LYS A 3 0.82 -0.59 29.51
N PRO A 4 1.11 0.72 29.42
CA PRO A 4 0.18 1.73 29.87
C PRO A 4 -0.97 1.84 28.86
N GLU A 5 -2.19 1.55 29.30
CA GLU A 5 -3.41 2.04 28.67
C GLU A 5 -3.43 3.57 28.80
N LYS A 6 -2.99 4.29 27.77
CA LYS A 6 -3.33 5.71 27.58
C LYS A 6 -3.59 5.97 26.11
N GLN A 7 -4.79 6.47 25.83
CA GLN A 7 -5.23 6.95 24.52
C GLN A 7 -4.12 7.79 23.86
N LEU A 8 -3.71 7.34 22.69
CA LEU A 8 -2.71 7.93 21.82
C LEU A 8 -3.07 9.40 21.54
N GLN A 9 -2.33 10.34 22.12
CA GLN A 9 -2.29 11.68 21.54
C GLN A 9 -1.54 11.58 20.21
N ARG A 10 -2.32 11.55 19.12
CA ARG A 10 -1.85 11.49 17.72
C ARG A 10 -0.63 12.39 17.51
N ALA A 11 0.36 11.86 16.80
CA ALA A 11 1.55 12.58 16.36
C ALA A 11 1.16 13.97 15.82
N LYS A 12 1.81 15.03 16.33
CA LYS A 12 1.69 16.40 15.81
C LYS A 12 2.99 16.78 15.12
N ARG A 13 2.86 17.23 13.86
CA ARG A 13 3.82 17.87 12.92
C ARG A 13 4.02 17.03 11.66
N ASP A 14 3.82 17.66 10.51
CA ASP A 14 3.13 17.07 9.37
C ASP A 14 3.72 17.50 8.02
N VAL A 15 3.39 16.76 6.96
CA VAL A 15 3.37 17.23 5.57
C VAL A 15 2.10 18.04 5.37
N HIS A 16 2.25 19.31 5.02
CA HIS A 16 1.14 20.16 4.65
C HIS A 16 0.81 19.95 3.18
N ARG A 17 -0.42 19.48 2.89
CA ARG A 17 -0.93 19.39 1.53
C ARG A 17 -2.10 20.34 1.38
N GLN A 18 -2.02 21.21 0.38
CA GLN A 18 -3.18 21.98 -0.06
C GLN A 18 -4.14 21.03 -0.80
N ILE A 19 -5.38 20.97 -0.33
CA ILE A 19 -6.46 20.13 -0.83
C ILE A 19 -7.47 21.08 -1.51
N GLY A 20 -7.18 21.44 -2.77
CA GLY A 20 -7.95 22.47 -3.47
C GLY A 20 -7.61 23.89 -3.00
N GLU A 21 -8.32 24.90 -3.51
CA GLU A 21 -7.90 26.29 -3.39
C GLU A 21 -7.88 26.81 -1.94
N ASN A 22 -8.75 26.31 -1.06
CA ASN A 22 -8.95 26.85 0.30
C ASN A 22 -8.91 25.83 1.45
N ASP A 23 -8.64 24.54 1.20
CA ASP A 23 -8.48 23.53 2.27
C ASP A 23 -7.00 23.11 2.33
N SER A 24 -6.46 22.95 3.53
CA SER A 24 -5.12 22.43 3.73
C SER A 24 -5.17 21.43 4.88
N ARG A 25 -4.57 20.27 4.65
CA ARG A 25 -4.51 19.21 5.66
C ARG A 25 -3.09 18.84 5.97
N THR A 26 -2.94 18.37 7.18
CA THR A 26 -1.69 18.03 7.82
C THR A 26 -1.67 16.53 8.06
N PHE A 27 -0.57 15.94 7.64
CA PHE A 27 -0.41 14.52 7.42
C PHE A 27 0.91 14.04 8.02
N PRO A 28 0.94 13.07 8.95
CA PRO A 28 2.20 12.65 9.54
C PRO A 28 3.13 11.98 8.51
N SER A 29 4.40 12.41 8.49
CA SER A 29 5.48 11.73 7.78
C SER A 29 5.99 10.54 8.60
N PHE A 30 6.87 9.69 8.02
CA PHE A 30 7.49 8.62 8.79
C PHE A 30 8.23 9.16 10.01
N ASP A 31 9.08 10.18 9.81
CA ASP A 31 9.82 10.83 10.90
C ASP A 31 8.90 11.40 11.98
N SER A 32 7.71 11.87 11.60
CA SER A 32 6.71 12.39 12.54
C SER A 32 6.15 11.29 13.44
N LEU A 33 5.82 10.13 12.85
CA LEU A 33 5.34 8.97 13.60
C LEU A 33 6.47 8.36 14.44
N ALA A 34 7.68 8.28 13.89
CA ALA A 34 8.86 7.84 14.61
C ALA A 34 9.17 8.76 15.80
N ALA A 35 9.09 10.08 15.64
CA ALA A 35 9.30 11.04 16.73
C ALA A 35 8.23 10.89 17.83
N TRP A 36 6.99 10.61 17.43
CA TRP A 36 5.94 10.24 18.39
C TRP A 36 6.33 8.97 19.15
N ALA A 37 6.77 7.91 18.48
CA ALA A 37 7.19 6.68 19.15
C ALA A 37 8.38 6.89 20.13
N VAL A 38 9.35 7.72 19.73
CA VAL A 38 10.46 8.15 20.62
C VAL A 38 9.92 8.88 21.85
N SER A 39 8.95 9.79 21.69
CA SER A 39 8.34 10.51 22.82
C SER A 39 7.62 9.61 23.82
N GLN A 40 7.19 8.42 23.38
CA GLN A 40 6.57 7.39 24.23
C GLN A 40 7.61 6.45 24.87
N GLY A 41 8.89 6.62 24.56
CA GLY A 41 9.98 5.80 25.10
C GLY A 41 10.19 4.47 24.37
N TYR A 42 9.66 4.31 23.15
CA TYR A 42 9.89 3.09 22.35
C TYR A 42 11.29 3.02 21.72
N ALA A 43 11.95 4.16 21.53
CA ALA A 43 13.31 4.26 21.01
C ALA A 43 13.97 5.56 21.48
N GLU A 44 15.30 5.64 21.40
CA GLU A 44 16.08 6.80 21.84
C GLU A 44 16.03 7.98 20.84
N SER A 45 15.85 7.68 19.55
CA SER A 45 15.81 8.70 18.50
C SER A 45 15.08 8.21 17.25
N VAL A 46 14.70 9.13 16.37
CA VAL A 46 14.13 8.80 15.05
C VAL A 46 15.12 7.98 14.22
N GLU A 47 16.41 8.31 14.29
CA GLU A 47 17.45 7.58 13.56
C GLU A 47 17.59 6.14 14.06
N ALA A 48 17.47 5.93 15.37
CA ALA A 48 17.44 4.58 15.93
C ALA A 48 16.27 3.76 15.36
N ILE A 49 15.11 4.39 15.13
CA ILE A 49 13.98 3.71 14.47
C ILE A 49 14.27 3.39 13.00
N ARG A 50 14.95 4.29 12.27
CA ARG A 50 15.33 4.03 10.87
C ARG A 50 16.35 2.89 10.73
N GLN A 51 17.29 2.77 11.67
CA GLN A 51 18.42 1.86 11.49
C GLN A 51 18.26 0.56 12.27
N ASN A 52 17.76 0.64 13.50
CA ASN A 52 17.91 -0.43 14.50
C ASN A 52 16.56 -0.96 15.05
N HIS A 53 15.46 -0.20 14.90
CA HIS A 53 14.14 -0.62 15.38
C HIS A 53 13.15 -0.86 14.23
N LYS A 54 13.53 -1.71 13.27
CA LYS A 54 12.68 -2.07 12.12
C LYS A 54 11.37 -2.77 12.56
N GLU A 55 11.37 -3.39 13.73
CA GLU A 55 10.19 -3.99 14.37
C GLU A 55 9.07 -2.99 14.66
N LEU A 56 9.37 -1.69 14.74
CA LEU A 56 8.36 -0.65 14.96
C LEU A 56 7.70 -0.17 13.66
N TRP A 57 8.28 -0.45 12.49
CA TRP A 57 7.77 0.05 11.21
C TRP A 57 6.35 -0.42 10.88
N PRO A 58 5.96 -1.68 11.15
CA PRO A 58 4.59 -2.13 10.97
C PRO A 58 3.55 -1.25 11.67
N ASP A 59 3.76 -1.00 12.96
CA ASP A 59 2.83 -0.23 13.80
C ASP A 59 2.75 1.22 13.34
N LEU A 60 3.90 1.82 12.99
CA LEU A 60 3.95 3.17 12.43
C LEU A 60 3.17 3.26 11.11
N LEU A 61 3.25 2.23 10.26
CA LEU A 61 2.54 2.20 9.00
C LEU A 61 1.02 2.02 9.20
N TYR A 62 0.58 1.21 10.17
CA TYR A 62 -0.83 1.12 10.56
C TYR A 62 -1.37 2.44 11.11
N GLU A 63 -0.60 3.12 11.97
CA GLU A 63 -0.95 4.46 12.46
C GLU A 63 -1.05 5.47 11.30
N TRP A 64 -0.13 5.39 10.34
CA TRP A 64 -0.20 6.21 9.13
C TRP A 64 -1.51 5.97 8.36
N TYR A 65 -1.89 4.70 8.11
CA TYR A 65 -3.18 4.37 7.48
C TYR A 65 -4.37 4.91 8.28
N ALA A 66 -4.35 4.76 9.61
CA ALA A 66 -5.44 5.17 10.51
C ALA A 66 -5.67 6.71 10.53
N THR A 67 -4.69 7.49 10.08
CA THR A 67 -4.74 8.97 10.01
C THR A 67 -5.43 9.51 8.75
N ASN A 68 -6.12 8.66 7.96
CA ASN A 68 -6.88 9.07 6.76
C ASN A 68 -6.00 9.64 5.63
N GLN A 69 -4.72 9.21 5.61
CA GLN A 69 -3.74 9.47 4.56
C GLN A 69 -4.09 8.71 3.28
N ILE A 70 -4.54 7.46 3.45
CA ILE A 70 -5.15 6.71 2.38
C ILE A 70 -6.59 7.20 2.28
N ALA A 71 -6.98 7.66 1.09
CA ALA A 71 -8.35 8.05 0.80
C ALA A 71 -9.39 6.93 0.94
N CYS A 72 -8.93 5.68 1.10
CA CYS A 72 -9.76 4.49 1.22
C CYS A 72 -10.23 4.34 2.67
N LEU A 73 -11.48 4.73 2.94
CA LEU A 73 -12.05 4.66 4.30
C LEU A 73 -12.07 3.25 4.87
N PHE A 74 -12.22 2.23 4.01
CA PHE A 74 -12.13 0.83 4.41
C PHE A 74 -10.74 0.52 5.00
N ALA A 75 -9.66 0.89 4.30
CA ALA A 75 -8.30 0.69 4.80
C ALA A 75 -8.04 1.45 6.11
N VAL A 76 -8.56 2.68 6.23
CA VAL A 76 -8.47 3.47 7.47
C VAL A 76 -9.16 2.78 8.64
N HIS A 77 -10.34 2.19 8.41
CA HIS A 77 -11.09 1.45 9.41
C HIS A 77 -10.37 0.17 9.81
N LEU A 78 -9.92 -0.62 8.83
CA LEU A 78 -9.22 -1.89 9.06
C LEU A 78 -7.88 -1.70 9.77
N ALA A 79 -7.12 -0.66 9.42
CA ALA A 79 -5.84 -0.37 10.07
C ALA A 79 -5.97 -0.07 11.57
N ARG A 80 -7.14 0.42 12.04
CA ARG A 80 -7.37 0.68 13.48
C ARG A 80 -7.61 -0.58 14.30
N LYS A 81 -7.88 -1.70 13.64
CA LYS A 81 -8.18 -3.01 14.23
C LYS A 81 -7.51 -4.11 13.41
N TRP A 82 -6.25 -3.88 13.04
CA TRP A 82 -5.52 -4.68 12.07
C TRP A 82 -5.42 -6.15 12.49
N GLU A 83 -5.28 -6.45 13.78
CA GLU A 83 -5.28 -7.81 14.33
C GLU A 83 -6.60 -8.54 14.03
N GLU A 84 -7.74 -7.92 14.36
CA GLU A 84 -9.09 -8.47 14.12
C GLU A 84 -9.37 -8.61 12.62
N ALA A 85 -8.87 -7.66 11.83
CA ALA A 85 -8.98 -7.68 10.38
C ALA A 85 -8.05 -8.71 9.71
N LYS A 86 -7.27 -9.49 10.46
CA LYS A 86 -6.24 -10.41 9.95
C LYS A 86 -5.31 -9.73 8.94
N TRP A 87 -4.96 -8.47 9.22
CA TRP A 87 -3.99 -7.71 8.45
C TRP A 87 -2.64 -7.81 9.16
N TYR A 88 -1.71 -8.57 8.58
CA TYR A 88 -0.39 -8.82 9.15
C TYR A 88 0.72 -8.09 8.40
N SER A 89 1.90 -8.06 9.02
CA SER A 89 3.08 -7.41 8.51
C SER A 89 4.27 -8.34 8.50
N ALA A 90 5.06 -8.28 7.43
CA ALA A 90 6.37 -8.91 7.34
C ALA A 90 7.41 -7.85 7.00
N VAL A 91 8.36 -7.62 7.90
CA VAL A 91 9.54 -6.79 7.62
C VAL A 91 10.64 -7.69 7.11
N LEU A 92 11.12 -7.43 5.90
CA LEU A 92 12.18 -8.25 5.30
C LEU A 92 13.53 -7.95 5.97
N SER A 93 14.34 -9.00 6.14
CA SER A 93 15.77 -8.84 6.43
C SER A 93 16.50 -8.26 5.23
N ASP A 94 17.76 -7.85 5.37
CA ASP A 94 18.50 -7.19 4.29
C ASP A 94 18.80 -8.09 3.07
N ALA A 95 18.72 -9.42 3.23
CA ALA A 95 18.76 -10.38 2.13
C ALA A 95 17.35 -10.87 1.80
N TRP A 96 16.85 -10.50 0.61
CA TRP A 96 15.55 -10.91 0.10
C TRP A 96 15.57 -10.90 -1.43
N ASP A 97 14.76 -11.76 -2.03
CA ASP A 97 14.54 -11.85 -3.47
C ASP A 97 13.07 -12.16 -3.79
N ALA A 98 12.76 -12.44 -5.06
CA ALA A 98 11.40 -12.74 -5.47
C ALA A 98 10.86 -14.07 -4.89
N GLU A 99 11.72 -15.06 -4.66
CA GLU A 99 11.34 -16.34 -4.06
C GLU A 99 10.96 -16.13 -2.59
N VAL A 100 11.77 -15.38 -1.84
CA VAL A 100 11.49 -15.05 -0.43
C VAL A 100 10.18 -14.29 -0.30
N ILE A 101 9.98 -13.23 -1.10
CA ILE A 101 8.73 -12.46 -1.06
C ILE A 101 7.54 -13.36 -1.40
N THR A 102 7.66 -14.20 -2.44
CA THR A 102 6.57 -15.09 -2.83
C THR A 102 6.26 -16.13 -1.75
N ALA A 103 7.28 -16.75 -1.16
CA ALA A 103 7.10 -17.71 -0.07
C ALA A 103 6.40 -17.08 1.14
N ILE A 104 6.69 -15.82 1.46
CA ILE A 104 5.98 -15.09 2.53
C ILE A 104 4.51 -14.91 2.17
N VAL A 105 4.18 -14.51 0.94
CA VAL A 105 2.78 -14.36 0.49
C VAL A 105 2.05 -15.70 0.51
N ASP A 106 2.68 -16.76 -0.01
CA ASP A 106 2.13 -18.12 -0.06
C ASP A 106 1.87 -18.66 1.36
N ALA A 107 2.79 -18.44 2.31
CA ALA A 107 2.57 -18.82 3.71
C ALA A 107 1.38 -18.09 4.34
N HIS A 108 1.18 -16.81 4.02
CA HIS A 108 0.04 -16.04 4.52
C HIS A 108 -1.29 -16.43 3.84
N PHE A 109 -1.24 -16.91 2.60
CA PHE A 109 -2.37 -17.56 1.94
C PHE A 109 -2.80 -18.81 2.72
N ASP A 110 -1.85 -19.69 3.07
CA ASP A 110 -2.14 -20.91 3.84
C ASP A 110 -2.71 -20.60 5.25
N MET A 111 -2.31 -19.47 5.84
CA MET A 111 -2.81 -19.00 7.13
C MET A 111 -4.20 -18.34 7.06
N GLY A 112 -4.75 -18.10 5.86
CA GLY A 112 -6.02 -17.38 5.69
C GLY A 112 -5.94 -15.91 6.11
N THR A 113 -4.82 -15.26 5.77
CA THR A 113 -4.59 -13.83 6.01
C THR A 113 -5.44 -12.97 5.07
N GLU A 114 -6.08 -11.92 5.57
CA GLU A 114 -6.91 -11.02 4.75
C GLU A 114 -6.13 -9.83 4.19
N GLY A 115 -5.06 -9.41 4.86
CA GLY A 115 -4.15 -8.37 4.38
C GLY A 115 -2.72 -8.66 4.80
N LEU A 116 -1.77 -8.44 3.90
CA LEU A 116 -0.35 -8.59 4.17
C LEU A 116 0.38 -7.34 3.71
N GLN A 117 1.09 -6.67 4.62
CA GLN A 117 2.06 -5.65 4.27
C GLN A 117 3.48 -6.22 4.34
N ILE A 118 4.18 -6.20 3.21
CA ILE A 118 5.57 -6.61 3.09
C ILE A 118 6.41 -5.34 3.06
N ILE A 119 7.23 -5.13 4.08
CA ILE A 119 8.02 -3.92 4.25
C ILE A 119 9.47 -4.25 3.89
N VAL A 120 9.92 -3.65 2.80
CA VAL A 120 11.24 -3.80 2.21
C VAL A 120 12.13 -2.65 2.73
N PRO A 121 13.12 -2.92 3.59
CA PRO A 121 14.07 -1.89 4.04
C PRO A 121 14.84 -1.26 2.86
N GLY A 122 15.13 0.03 2.95
CA GLY A 122 15.94 0.74 1.96
C GLY A 122 15.82 2.26 2.08
N GLU A 123 16.12 2.98 1.01
CA GLU A 123 16.00 4.44 0.96
C GLU A 123 14.64 4.91 0.41
N GLY A 124 13.79 3.97 -0.02
CA GLY A 124 12.48 4.25 -0.57
C GLY A 124 12.52 4.99 -1.92
N THR A 125 13.58 4.76 -2.70
CA THR A 125 13.85 5.45 -3.98
C THR A 125 13.06 4.85 -5.14
N ALA A 126 12.94 5.62 -6.23
CA ALA A 126 12.33 5.13 -7.46
C ALA A 126 13.13 3.98 -8.07
N GLU A 127 14.46 4.04 -8.00
CA GLU A 127 15.38 3.02 -8.47
C GLU A 127 15.24 1.71 -7.68
N GLU A 128 15.02 1.78 -6.36
CA GLU A 128 14.66 0.61 -5.55
C GLU A 128 13.31 0.02 -5.93
N ALA A 129 12.30 0.87 -6.16
CA ALA A 129 10.98 0.42 -6.59
C ALA A 129 11.04 -0.26 -7.98
N VAL A 130 11.83 0.27 -8.92
CA VAL A 130 12.08 -0.38 -10.22
C VAL A 130 12.74 -1.75 -10.02
N ARG A 131 13.80 -1.84 -9.20
CA ARG A 131 14.46 -3.13 -8.90
C ARG A 131 13.49 -4.14 -8.30
N LEU A 132 12.67 -3.71 -7.33
CA LEU A 132 11.63 -4.54 -6.71
C LEU A 132 10.63 -5.06 -7.74
N VAL A 133 10.11 -4.18 -8.60
CA VAL A 133 9.18 -4.53 -9.68
C VAL A 133 9.81 -5.55 -10.64
N THR A 134 11.01 -5.28 -11.15
CA THR A 134 11.68 -6.14 -12.13
C THR A 134 12.02 -7.50 -11.57
N MET A 135 12.49 -7.55 -10.33
CA MET A 135 12.76 -8.80 -9.63
C MET A 135 11.49 -9.61 -9.41
N LEU A 136 10.41 -9.01 -8.89
CA LEU A 136 9.15 -9.73 -8.71
C LEU A 136 8.61 -10.23 -10.05
N ALA A 137 8.63 -9.40 -11.10
CA ALA A 137 8.17 -9.79 -12.44
C ALA A 137 8.94 -10.98 -13.05
N SER A 138 10.17 -11.26 -12.61
CA SER A 138 10.92 -12.44 -13.06
C SER A 138 10.41 -13.76 -12.45
N HIS A 139 9.61 -13.70 -11.39
CA HIS A 139 9.08 -14.87 -10.71
C HIS A 139 7.78 -15.35 -11.36
N PRO A 140 7.59 -16.66 -11.60
CA PRO A 140 6.40 -17.19 -12.32
C PRO A 140 5.06 -16.89 -11.65
N ARG A 141 5.06 -16.55 -10.36
CA ARG A 141 3.86 -16.24 -9.57
C ARG A 141 3.49 -14.76 -9.58
N TRP A 142 4.31 -13.92 -10.19
CA TRP A 142 4.08 -12.49 -10.28
C TRP A 142 3.92 -12.06 -11.73
N ARG A 143 3.08 -11.07 -11.94
CA ARG A 143 2.79 -10.46 -13.24
C ARG A 143 2.91 -8.95 -13.11
N CYS A 144 3.39 -8.32 -14.16
CA CYS A 144 3.69 -6.90 -14.19
C CYS A 144 3.08 -6.29 -15.46
N GLU A 145 2.26 -5.26 -15.30
CA GLU A 145 1.64 -4.59 -16.44
C GLU A 145 1.75 -3.07 -16.35
N ASP A 146 1.79 -2.42 -17.51
CA ASP A 146 1.45 -1.02 -17.62
C ASP A 146 -0.06 -0.89 -17.63
N THR A 147 -0.58 -0.37 -16.54
CA THR A 147 -2.01 -0.21 -16.33
C THR A 147 -2.60 0.92 -17.19
N GLY A 148 -1.76 1.78 -17.78
CA GLY A 148 -2.13 2.87 -18.69
C GLY A 148 -2.73 4.11 -18.01
N TRP A 149 -3.33 4.99 -18.80
CA TRP A 149 -4.06 6.17 -18.33
C TRP A 149 -5.57 5.91 -18.37
N LEU A 150 -6.34 6.62 -17.53
CA LEU A 150 -7.79 6.70 -17.67
C LEU A 150 -8.16 7.52 -18.91
N GLU A 151 -9.35 7.27 -19.43
CA GLU A 151 -9.90 8.05 -20.54
C GLU A 151 -9.90 9.55 -20.20
N GLY A 152 -9.33 10.36 -21.09
CA GLY A 152 -9.21 11.80 -20.91
C GLY A 152 -8.05 12.27 -20.02
N GLU A 153 -7.29 11.36 -19.39
CA GLU A 153 -6.07 11.70 -18.65
C GLU A 153 -4.81 11.34 -19.45
N GLN A 154 -3.75 12.13 -19.27
CA GLN A 154 -2.43 11.87 -19.83
C GLN A 154 -1.35 12.52 -18.96
N GLY A 155 -0.10 12.11 -19.10
CA GLY A 155 1.01 12.71 -18.37
C GLY A 155 2.38 12.13 -18.69
N ASP A 156 3.32 12.41 -17.79
CA ASP A 156 4.75 12.12 -17.88
C ASP A 156 5.18 10.89 -17.07
N SER A 157 4.21 10.13 -16.57
CA SER A 157 4.42 8.91 -15.79
C SER A 157 3.96 7.64 -16.49
N ILE A 158 4.52 6.52 -16.05
CA ILE A 158 4.11 5.15 -16.37
C ILE A 158 3.54 4.54 -15.10
N HIS A 159 2.46 3.76 -15.23
CA HIS A 159 1.71 3.26 -14.08
C HIS A 159 1.79 1.75 -14.02
N ILE A 160 2.69 1.25 -13.17
CA ILE A 160 2.97 -0.17 -13.06
C ILE A 160 2.05 -0.82 -12.04
N GLY A 161 1.42 -1.92 -12.44
CA GLY A 161 0.67 -2.80 -11.56
C GLY A 161 1.35 -4.15 -11.41
N LEU A 162 1.53 -4.58 -10.17
CA LEU A 162 2.01 -5.91 -9.79
C LEU A 162 0.83 -6.77 -9.33
N ARG A 163 0.81 -8.02 -9.80
CA ARG A 163 -0.16 -9.04 -9.41
C ARG A 163 0.57 -10.27 -8.93
N TRP A 164 0.13 -10.85 -7.83
CA TRP A 164 0.51 -12.20 -7.42
C TRP A 164 -0.61 -13.16 -7.79
N ILE A 165 -0.28 -14.30 -8.39
CA ILE A 165 -1.19 -15.39 -8.70
C ILE A 165 -1.22 -16.31 -7.48
N SER A 166 -2.36 -16.86 -7.08
CA SER A 166 -2.52 -17.78 -5.92
C SER A 166 -2.00 -19.21 -6.19
N PRO A 167 -1.53 -20.00 -5.19
CA PRO A 167 -0.77 -21.23 -5.43
C PRO A 167 -1.55 -22.30 -6.19
N ASP A 168 -2.85 -22.33 -5.96
CA ASP A 168 -3.82 -23.19 -6.63
C ASP A 168 -4.34 -22.61 -7.96
N ASN A 169 -3.81 -21.47 -8.38
CA ASN A 169 -4.17 -20.74 -9.61
C ASN A 169 -5.66 -20.37 -9.68
N SER A 170 -6.30 -20.14 -8.52
CA SER A 170 -7.73 -19.87 -8.42
C SER A 170 -8.10 -18.39 -8.52
N PHE A 171 -7.18 -17.50 -8.16
CA PHE A 171 -7.32 -16.03 -8.26
C PHE A 171 -5.95 -15.35 -8.44
N GLU A 172 -5.98 -14.07 -8.81
CA GLU A 172 -4.82 -13.17 -8.74
C GLU A 172 -5.11 -12.03 -7.76
N SER A 173 -4.09 -11.47 -7.08
CA SER A 173 -4.24 -10.32 -6.19
C SER A 173 -3.34 -9.17 -6.61
N TRP A 174 -3.93 -7.98 -6.73
CA TRP A 174 -3.20 -6.75 -6.96
C TRP A 174 -2.45 -6.30 -5.70
N ALA A 175 -1.18 -5.96 -5.86
CA ALA A 175 -0.39 -5.33 -4.81
C ALA A 175 -0.51 -3.80 -4.90
N VAL A 176 -0.61 -3.14 -3.75
CA VAL A 176 -0.55 -1.67 -3.63
C VAL A 176 0.81 -1.30 -3.06
N GLY A 177 1.55 -0.43 -3.75
CA GLY A 177 2.83 0.08 -3.29
C GLY A 177 2.67 1.35 -2.47
N ILE A 178 3.41 1.43 -1.36
CA ILE A 178 3.57 2.63 -0.52
C ILE A 178 5.06 2.96 -0.45
N ALA A 179 5.45 4.18 -0.82
CA ALA A 179 6.87 4.56 -0.90
C ALA A 179 7.06 6.09 -0.78
N PRO A 180 8.23 6.59 -0.33
CA PRO A 180 8.46 8.00 -0.06
C PRO A 180 8.87 8.85 -1.28
N PHE A 181 8.80 8.32 -2.52
CA PHE A 181 9.27 9.06 -3.70
C PHE A 181 8.18 9.89 -4.39
N GLU A 182 8.58 10.98 -5.05
CA GLU A 182 7.70 12.05 -5.53
C GLU A 182 6.65 11.63 -6.59
N PRO A 183 7.00 10.86 -7.64
CA PRO A 183 6.02 10.36 -8.63
C PRO A 183 4.83 9.56 -8.08
N MET A 184 4.88 9.10 -6.83
CA MET A 184 3.77 8.38 -6.20
C MET A 184 2.60 9.31 -5.88
N PRO A 185 1.34 8.86 -6.08
CA PRO A 185 0.20 9.64 -5.63
C PRO A 185 0.26 9.81 -4.11
N PHE A 186 -0.22 10.93 -3.61
CA PHE A 186 -0.15 11.28 -2.19
C PHE A 186 -0.69 10.17 -1.27
N THR A 187 -1.80 9.52 -1.65
CA THR A 187 -2.41 8.42 -0.88
C THR A 187 -1.56 7.16 -0.77
N ARG A 188 -0.40 7.13 -1.44
CA ARG A 188 0.58 6.05 -1.43
C ARG A 188 1.99 6.55 -1.09
N GLN A 189 2.11 7.81 -0.70
CA GLN A 189 3.38 8.42 -0.40
C GLN A 189 3.56 8.54 1.11
N PHE A 190 4.37 7.64 1.68
CA PHE A 190 4.75 7.77 3.08
C PHE A 190 6.09 8.51 3.20
N VAL A 191 6.02 9.82 3.07
CA VAL A 191 7.19 10.72 2.97
C VAL A 191 8.25 10.43 4.05
N LYS A 192 9.51 10.38 3.64
CA LYS A 192 10.70 10.07 4.46
C LYS A 192 10.76 8.66 5.08
N ALA A 193 9.91 7.72 4.66
CA ALA A 193 10.01 6.34 5.11
C ALA A 193 11.33 5.68 4.67
N PRO A 194 12.02 4.92 5.53
CA PRO A 194 13.22 4.15 5.20
C PRO A 194 12.87 2.78 4.58
N PHE A 195 11.82 2.75 3.76
CA PHE A 195 11.32 1.51 3.18
C PHE A 195 10.38 1.74 1.98
N ILE A 196 10.12 0.66 1.27
CA ILE A 196 8.98 0.48 0.37
C ILE A 196 8.07 -0.59 0.98
N ALA A 197 6.77 -0.36 1.03
CA ALA A 197 5.81 -1.37 1.46
C ALA A 197 4.93 -1.82 0.30
N LEU A 198 4.75 -3.14 0.16
CA LEU A 198 3.77 -3.76 -0.71
C LEU A 198 2.63 -4.28 0.15
N VAL A 199 1.40 -3.83 -0.11
CA VAL A 199 0.21 -4.30 0.58
C VAL A 199 -0.61 -5.17 -0.37
N ILE A 200 -0.88 -6.40 0.01
CA ILE A 200 -1.56 -7.39 -0.82
C ILE A 200 -2.59 -8.17 -0.01
N ARG A 201 -3.63 -8.69 -0.67
CA ARG A 201 -4.60 -9.60 -0.07
C ARG A 201 -4.29 -11.03 -0.53
N PRO A 202 -3.66 -11.87 0.31
CA PRO A 202 -3.33 -13.24 -0.06
C PRO A 202 -4.53 -14.18 0.03
N SER A 203 -5.77 -13.67 -0.02
CA SER A 203 -7.01 -14.44 0.08
C SER A 203 -7.91 -14.20 -1.12
N ALA A 204 -8.69 -15.22 -1.46
CA ALA A 204 -9.63 -15.19 -2.58
C ALA A 204 -10.65 -14.04 -2.43
N PRO A 205 -11.10 -13.42 -3.54
CA PRO A 205 -12.10 -12.36 -3.49
C PRO A 205 -13.38 -12.83 -2.78
N ALA A 206 -13.96 -11.94 -1.97
CA ALA A 206 -15.22 -12.19 -1.28
C ALA A 206 -16.34 -11.46 -2.04
N ASP A 207 -17.09 -12.19 -2.86
CA ASP A 207 -18.08 -11.63 -3.81
C ASP A 207 -19.19 -10.81 -3.14
N ASN A 208 -19.44 -11.02 -1.84
CA ASN A 208 -20.42 -10.27 -1.06
C ASN A 208 -19.90 -8.90 -0.56
N ARG A 209 -18.64 -8.54 -0.79
CA ARG A 209 -18.03 -7.30 -0.27
C ARG A 209 -17.87 -6.21 -1.31
N ALA A 210 -17.35 -6.57 -2.47
CA ALA A 210 -17.16 -5.68 -3.60
C ALA A 210 -17.24 -6.51 -4.90
N PRO A 211 -17.57 -5.88 -6.04
CA PRO A 211 -17.55 -6.58 -7.32
C PRO A 211 -16.15 -7.14 -7.60
N THR A 212 -16.07 -8.44 -7.86
CA THR A 212 -14.84 -9.13 -8.25
C THR A 212 -14.62 -9.00 -9.75
N PRO A 213 -13.66 -8.18 -10.22
CA PRO A 213 -13.37 -8.12 -11.64
C PRO A 213 -12.59 -9.35 -12.09
N THR A 214 -12.66 -9.66 -13.38
CA THR A 214 -11.74 -10.60 -14.01
C THR A 214 -10.42 -9.89 -14.30
N GLY A 215 -9.34 -10.49 -13.83
CA GLY A 215 -7.97 -10.11 -14.09
C GLY A 215 -7.55 -10.31 -15.55
N CYS A 216 -6.40 -9.76 -15.93
CA CYS A 216 -5.87 -9.90 -17.29
C CYS A 216 -5.48 -11.35 -17.63
N SER A 217 -5.23 -12.18 -16.61
CA SER A 217 -5.00 -13.63 -16.75
C SER A 217 -6.29 -14.45 -16.94
N GLY A 218 -7.47 -13.81 -16.88
CA GLY A 218 -8.76 -14.50 -16.85
C GLY A 218 -9.18 -15.00 -15.47
N LEU A 219 -8.32 -14.83 -14.44
CA LEU A 219 -8.63 -15.23 -13.06
C LEU A 219 -9.43 -14.15 -12.32
N PRO A 220 -10.24 -14.50 -11.30
CA PRO A 220 -10.80 -13.53 -10.36
C PRO A 220 -9.71 -12.65 -9.74
N ALA A 221 -9.92 -11.34 -9.70
CA ALA A 221 -8.93 -10.40 -9.16
C ALA A 221 -9.30 -9.95 -7.73
N SER A 222 -8.53 -10.43 -6.77
CA SER A 222 -8.54 -9.99 -5.37
C SER A 222 -7.84 -8.62 -5.21
N HIS A 223 -8.28 -7.91 -4.19
CA HIS A 223 -7.86 -6.55 -3.86
C HIS A 223 -8.19 -6.30 -2.39
N LEU A 224 -7.47 -5.39 -1.73
CA LEU A 224 -7.67 -5.03 -0.31
C LEU A 224 -9.09 -4.53 0.01
N ALA A 225 -9.84 -4.07 -1.00
CA ALA A 225 -11.23 -3.66 -0.84
C ALA A 225 -12.20 -4.83 -0.59
N HIS A 226 -11.76 -6.07 -0.83
CA HIS A 226 -12.55 -7.28 -0.54
C HIS A 226 -12.37 -7.78 0.90
N MET A 227 -11.51 -7.14 1.71
CA MET A 227 -11.38 -7.46 3.14
C MET A 227 -12.69 -7.19 3.88
N ASP A 228 -12.94 -7.92 4.97
CA ASP A 228 -14.13 -7.72 5.81
C ASP A 228 -14.09 -6.37 6.54
N ASP A 229 -14.96 -5.46 6.10
CA ASP A 229 -15.14 -4.12 6.65
C ASP A 229 -16.05 -4.01 7.88
N ASP A 230 -16.51 -5.15 8.43
CA ASP A 230 -17.54 -5.31 9.47
C ASP A 230 -18.86 -4.61 9.17
N LEU A 231 -19.13 -4.26 7.91
CA LEU A 231 -20.41 -3.62 7.57
C LEU A 231 -21.54 -4.65 7.44
N GLY A 232 -21.20 -5.94 7.33
CA GLY A 232 -22.16 -7.02 7.03
C GLY A 232 -23.01 -6.64 5.82
N ASP A 233 -24.32 -6.80 5.96
CA ASP A 233 -25.32 -6.51 4.92
C ASP A 233 -25.77 -5.03 4.87
N ASN A 234 -25.08 -4.12 5.56
CA ASN A 234 -25.45 -2.70 5.60
C ASN A 234 -25.03 -1.95 4.32
N GLU A 235 -25.78 -2.18 3.25
CA GLU A 235 -25.51 -1.63 1.93
C GLU A 235 -25.55 -0.09 1.91
N ALA A 236 -26.44 0.53 2.68
CA ALA A 236 -26.53 1.98 2.79
C ALA A 236 -25.22 2.61 3.33
N LYS A 237 -24.62 2.00 4.36
CA LYS A 237 -23.34 2.45 4.91
C LYS A 237 -22.20 2.18 3.94
N ARG A 238 -22.20 1.03 3.24
CA ARG A 238 -21.22 0.69 2.21
C ARG A 238 -21.20 1.72 1.08
N GLN A 239 -22.37 2.06 0.52
CA GLN A 239 -22.48 3.07 -0.53
C GLN A 239 -22.03 4.46 -0.06
N LYS A 240 -22.35 4.84 1.19
CA LYS A 240 -21.85 6.08 1.79
C LYS A 240 -20.33 6.10 1.87
N TRP A 241 -19.69 5.02 2.31
CA TRP A 241 -18.23 4.91 2.39
C TRP A 241 -17.57 4.95 1.01
N ILE A 242 -18.16 4.30 0.01
CA ILE A 242 -17.69 4.36 -1.38
C ILE A 242 -17.74 5.80 -1.90
N ALA A 243 -18.85 6.51 -1.69
CA ALA A 243 -19.00 7.90 -2.13
C ALA A 243 -17.97 8.82 -1.44
N GLN A 244 -17.82 8.70 -0.11
CA GLN A 244 -16.86 9.48 0.65
C GLN A 244 -15.40 9.16 0.27
N THR A 245 -15.09 7.88 0.01
CA THR A 245 -13.78 7.45 -0.49
C THR A 245 -13.47 8.09 -1.84
N LYS A 246 -14.43 8.08 -2.79
CA LYS A 246 -14.25 8.73 -4.10
C LYS A 246 -14.01 10.24 -3.96
N GLN A 247 -14.79 10.92 -3.12
CA GLN A 247 -14.64 12.35 -2.87
C GLN A 247 -13.30 12.67 -2.20
N GLY A 248 -12.95 11.96 -1.12
CA GLY A 248 -11.70 12.14 -0.39
C GLY A 248 -10.49 11.87 -1.26
N LYS A 249 -10.55 10.83 -2.10
CA LYS A 249 -9.49 10.48 -3.04
C LYS A 249 -9.25 11.59 -4.05
N ARG A 250 -10.31 12.13 -4.66
CA ARG A 250 -10.19 13.25 -5.59
C ARG A 250 -9.60 14.48 -4.91
N ALA A 251 -10.05 14.79 -3.70
CA ALA A 251 -9.55 15.93 -2.94
C ALA A 251 -8.07 15.80 -2.60
N LEU A 252 -7.62 14.62 -2.13
CA LEU A 252 -6.24 14.37 -1.70
C LEU A 252 -5.24 14.31 -2.85
N ILE A 253 -5.68 13.84 -4.02
CA ILE A 253 -4.79 13.63 -5.18
C ILE A 253 -4.71 14.89 -6.03
N HIS A 254 -5.82 15.62 -6.21
CA HIS A 254 -5.84 16.81 -7.06
C HIS A 254 -4.75 17.82 -6.66
N PRO A 255 -4.01 18.42 -7.62
CA PRO A 255 -4.24 18.40 -9.08
C PRO A 255 -3.68 17.19 -9.83
N GLU A 256 -3.10 16.20 -9.15
CA GLU A 256 -2.55 15.02 -9.80
C GLU A 256 -3.63 14.20 -10.54
N PRO A 257 -3.29 13.53 -11.66
CA PRO A 257 -4.22 12.65 -12.36
C PRO A 257 -4.65 11.44 -11.51
N LEU A 258 -5.92 11.04 -11.60
CA LEU A 258 -6.46 9.91 -10.82
C LEU A 258 -5.88 8.57 -11.27
N SER A 259 -5.38 8.49 -12.51
CA SER A 259 -4.71 7.33 -13.10
C SER A 259 -3.61 6.78 -12.19
N ARG A 260 -2.82 7.66 -11.55
CA ARG A 260 -1.69 7.32 -10.66
C ARG A 260 -2.11 6.54 -9.42
N ALA A 261 -3.35 6.71 -8.96
CA ALA A 261 -3.85 6.15 -7.70
C ALA A 261 -4.88 5.05 -7.88
N ARG A 262 -5.11 4.54 -9.09
CA ARG A 262 -6.07 3.44 -9.32
C ARG A 262 -5.67 2.20 -8.53
N ALA A 263 -6.67 1.42 -8.13
CA ALA A 263 -6.51 0.19 -7.34
C ALA A 263 -5.44 -0.75 -7.92
N LYS A 264 -5.44 -0.95 -9.24
CA LYS A 264 -4.47 -1.80 -9.96
C LYS A 264 -3.05 -1.22 -10.10
N VAL A 265 -2.83 0.05 -9.79
CA VAL A 265 -1.49 0.65 -9.85
C VAL A 265 -0.76 0.31 -8.55
N THR A 266 0.41 -0.29 -8.63
CA THR A 266 1.31 -0.49 -7.49
C THR A 266 2.20 0.74 -7.32
N PHE A 267 2.90 1.15 -8.40
CA PHE A 267 3.78 2.31 -8.41
C PHE A 267 3.57 3.18 -9.66
N SER A 268 3.88 4.48 -9.54
CA SER A 268 3.93 5.41 -10.67
C SER A 268 5.36 5.89 -10.84
N PHE A 269 5.92 5.78 -12.04
CA PHE A 269 7.31 6.13 -12.34
C PHE A 269 7.37 7.25 -13.36
N SER A 270 8.41 8.08 -13.31
CA SER A 270 8.73 8.98 -14.43
C SER A 270 9.07 8.16 -15.68
N LYS A 271 8.73 8.67 -16.86
CA LYS A 271 9.07 8.05 -18.16
C LYS A 271 10.56 7.71 -18.34
N LYS A 272 11.47 8.34 -17.59
CA LYS A 272 12.90 8.00 -17.62
C LYS A 272 13.21 6.54 -17.26
N HIS A 273 12.33 5.88 -16.49
CA HIS A 273 12.49 4.48 -16.08
C HIS A 273 11.88 3.47 -17.07
N LEU A 274 11.33 3.93 -18.21
CA LEU A 274 10.62 3.06 -19.15
C LEU A 274 11.48 1.89 -19.64
N ASP A 275 12.74 2.15 -19.99
CA ASP A 275 13.63 1.13 -20.55
C ASP A 275 13.96 0.03 -19.53
N GLU A 276 14.16 0.42 -18.26
CA GLU A 276 14.37 -0.53 -17.16
C GLU A 276 13.11 -1.36 -16.89
N LEU A 277 11.94 -0.72 -16.90
CA LEU A 277 10.64 -1.37 -16.65
C LEU A 277 10.19 -2.25 -17.83
N ASN A 278 10.61 -1.95 -19.06
CA ASN A 278 10.30 -2.78 -20.23
C ASN A 278 10.79 -4.22 -20.07
N VAL A 279 11.83 -4.46 -19.28
CA VAL A 279 12.29 -5.83 -18.95
C VAL A 279 11.20 -6.56 -18.16
N ALA A 280 10.63 -5.91 -17.14
CA ALA A 280 9.55 -6.45 -16.32
C ALA A 280 8.26 -6.65 -17.11
N LEU A 281 7.91 -5.69 -17.97
CA LEU A 281 6.69 -5.71 -18.78
C LEU A 281 6.71 -6.76 -19.89
N ARG A 282 7.89 -7.17 -20.36
CA ARG A 282 8.06 -8.20 -21.39
C ARG A 282 8.16 -9.62 -20.83
N ALA A 283 8.20 -9.80 -19.51
CA ALA A 283 8.23 -11.12 -18.88
C ALA A 283 6.94 -11.94 -19.14
N GLU A 284 5.95 -11.37 -19.84
CA GLU A 284 4.69 -12.00 -20.23
C GLU A 284 4.62 -12.46 -21.71
N SER A 285 5.73 -12.52 -22.46
CA SER A 285 5.76 -13.22 -23.76
C SER A 285 6.27 -14.65 -23.67
#